data_AF-A0A0F2PPV3-F1
#
_entry.id   AF-A0A0F2PPV3-F1
#
_cell.length_a   1.000
_cell.length_b   1.000
_cell.length_c   1.000
_cell.angle_alpha   90.00
_cell.angle_beta   90.00
_cell.angle_gamma   90.00
#
_symmetry.space_group_name_H-M   'P 1'
#
loop_
_entity.id
_entity.type
_entity.pdbx_description
1 polymer ?
#
loop_
_entity_poly.entity_id
_entity_poly.type
_entity_poly.pdbx_seq_one_letter_code
_entity_poly.pdbx_strand_id
1 'polypeptide(L)'
;MSKIKAGDIVGRKSHECDLYFKVMDIRTGEDGSDMAMLKGIDHRLIVFCPLDDLVKIRGTDIEAYWQEVFTRNIKQVKKIIERQEHEHAGNIARALGKINEKHD
;
A
#
# COMPACT_ATOMS: atom_id res chain seq x y z
N MET A 1 6.14 27.90 -8.52
CA MET A 1 5.81 26.55 -8.02
C MET A 1 6.50 25.54 -8.93
N SER A 2 7.17 24.54 -8.38
CA SER A 2 7.83 23.50 -9.19
C SER A 2 6.77 22.73 -9.99
N LYS A 3 6.87 22.78 -11.32
CA LYS A 3 5.96 22.07 -12.23
C LYS A 3 6.00 20.56 -11.92
N ILE A 4 4.84 19.94 -11.75
CA ILE A 4 4.71 18.49 -11.57
C ILE A 4 5.21 17.81 -12.84
N LYS A 5 6.03 16.76 -12.69
CA LYS A 5 6.58 16.00 -13.80
C LYS A 5 6.44 14.50 -13.58
N ALA A 6 6.60 13.73 -14.66
CA ALA A 6 6.70 12.28 -14.57
C ALA A 6 7.78 11.86 -13.55
N GLY A 7 7.44 10.90 -12.69
CA GLY A 7 8.27 10.42 -11.58
C GLY A 7 7.97 11.05 -10.23
N ASP A 8 7.30 12.21 -10.17
CA ASP A 8 6.90 12.82 -8.91
C ASP A 8 5.83 11.98 -8.20
N ILE A 9 5.84 12.04 -6.86
CA ILE A 9 4.76 11.49 -6.04
C ILE A 9 3.78 12.60 -5.70
N VAL A 10 2.50 12.32 -5.91
CA VAL A 10 1.40 13.28 -5.81
C VAL A 10 0.21 12.67 -5.07
N GLY A 11 -0.56 13.52 -4.42
CA GLY A 11 -1.92 13.23 -3.94
C GLY A 11 -2.96 13.97 -4.77
N ARG A 12 -4.22 13.52 -4.74
CA ARG A 12 -5.34 14.17 -5.42
C ARG A 12 -6.14 15.03 -4.45
N LYS A 13 -6.32 16.32 -4.76
CA LYS A 13 -7.07 17.27 -3.91
C LYS A 13 -8.52 16.87 -3.79
N SER A 14 -9.13 16.39 -4.88
CA SER A 14 -10.53 15.94 -4.90
C SER A 14 -10.80 14.75 -3.99
N HIS A 15 -9.77 14.07 -3.51
CA HIS A 15 -9.83 12.95 -2.58
C HIS A 15 -9.00 13.21 -1.31
N GLU A 16 -8.81 14.47 -0.94
CA GLU A 16 -8.14 14.86 0.31
C GLU A 16 -6.71 14.33 0.46
N CYS A 17 -6.06 13.98 -0.66
CA CYS A 17 -4.75 13.31 -0.69
C CYS A 17 -4.72 11.99 0.13
N ASP A 18 -5.84 11.27 0.15
CA ASP A 18 -6.02 9.99 0.81
C ASP A 18 -5.03 8.91 0.35
N LEU A 19 -4.74 8.90 -0.95
CA LEU A 19 -3.85 7.97 -1.62
C LEU A 19 -2.72 8.71 -2.33
N TYR A 20 -1.55 8.08 -2.33
CA TYR A 20 -0.38 8.56 -3.05
C TYR A 20 -0.19 7.83 -4.38
N PHE A 21 0.20 8.62 -5.38
CA PHE A 21 0.37 8.17 -6.74
C PHE A 21 1.72 8.63 -7.29
N LYS A 22 2.32 7.80 -8.11
CA LYS A 22 3.43 8.19 -8.99
C LYS A 22 2.87 8.71 -10.30
N VAL A 23 3.32 9.89 -10.72
CA VAL A 23 3.03 10.41 -12.06
C VAL A 23 3.80 9.57 -13.08
N MET A 24 3.06 8.89 -13.96
CA MET A 24 3.64 8.03 -14.99
C MET A 24 3.87 8.81 -16.29
N ASP A 25 2.91 9.63 -16.67
CA ASP A 25 2.91 10.39 -17.92
C ASP A 25 2.05 11.66 -17.76
N ILE A 26 2.34 12.69 -18.55
CA ILE A 26 1.55 13.93 -18.62
C ILE A 26 1.31 14.23 -20.08
N ARG A 27 0.04 14.43 -20.44
CA ARG A 27 -0.41 14.70 -21.81
C ARG A 27 -1.29 15.92 -21.84
N THR A 28 -1.14 16.73 -22.87
CA THR A 28 -2.02 17.86 -23.13
C THR A 28 -3.15 17.40 -24.05
N GLY A 29 -4.40 17.60 -23.64
CA GLY A 29 -5.60 17.33 -24.43
C GLY A 29 -5.79 18.34 -25.57
N GLU A 30 -6.71 18.03 -26.48
CA GLU A 30 -7.07 18.93 -27.61
C GLU A 30 -7.67 20.26 -27.14
N ASP A 31 -8.25 20.27 -25.93
CA ASP A 31 -8.77 21.45 -25.24
C ASP A 31 -7.69 22.28 -24.53
N GLY A 32 -6.42 21.86 -24.60
CA GLY A 32 -5.30 22.48 -23.92
C GLY A 32 -5.17 22.12 -22.45
N SER A 33 -6.01 21.21 -21.92
CA SER A 33 -5.92 20.77 -20.53
C SER A 33 -4.80 19.74 -20.33
N ASP A 34 -3.95 19.95 -19.34
CA ASP A 34 -2.91 18.99 -18.98
C ASP A 34 -3.51 17.89 -18.08
N MET A 35 -3.42 16.65 -18.55
CA MET A 35 -3.89 15.44 -17.88
C MET A 35 -2.71 14.54 -17.49
N ALA A 36 -2.71 14.05 -16.26
CA ALA A 36 -1.72 13.12 -15.76
C ALA A 36 -2.25 11.68 -15.73
N MET A 37 -1.42 10.74 -16.16
CA MET A 37 -1.60 9.32 -15.88
C MET A 37 -0.90 8.99 -14.56
N LEU A 38 -1.64 8.44 -13.62
CA LEU A 38 -1.19 8.15 -12.27
C LEU A 38 -1.21 6.64 -12.00
N LYS A 39 -0.22 6.17 -11.25
CA LYS A 39 -0.18 4.81 -10.71
C LYS A 39 -0.09 4.87 -9.19
N GLY A 40 -0.99 4.19 -8.48
CA GLY A 40 -0.93 4.08 -7.04
C GLY A 40 0.39 3.46 -6.60
N ILE A 41 1.00 4.00 -5.54
CA ILE A 41 2.30 3.49 -5.06
C ILE A 41 2.12 2.19 -4.25
N ASP A 42 1.08 2.13 -3.43
CA ASP A 42 0.77 0.99 -2.55
C ASP A 42 -0.53 0.28 -2.94
N HIS A 43 -1.21 0.80 -3.97
CA HIS A 43 -2.47 0.29 -4.46
C HIS A 43 -2.36 -0.08 -5.94
N ARG A 44 -3.00 -1.18 -6.33
CA ARG A 44 -3.11 -1.61 -7.73
C ARG A 44 -4.17 -0.78 -8.46
N LEU A 45 -3.92 0.53 -8.54
CA LEU A 45 -4.82 1.52 -9.11
C LEU A 45 -4.08 2.32 -10.17
N ILE A 46 -4.71 2.50 -11.33
CA ILE A 46 -4.26 3.39 -12.40
C ILE A 46 -5.42 4.34 -12.70
N VAL A 47 -5.15 5.64 -12.69
CA VAL A 47 -6.17 6.66 -12.94
C VAL A 47 -5.61 7.79 -13.81
N PHE A 48 -6.51 8.49 -14.48
CA PHE A 48 -6.21 9.74 -15.17
C PHE A 48 -6.87 10.89 -14.41
N CYS A 49 -6.16 12.00 -14.24
CA CYS A 49 -6.73 13.20 -13.64
C CYS A 49 -6.10 14.49 -14.20
N PRO A 50 -6.79 15.63 -14.07
CA PRO A 50 -6.21 16.94 -14.40
C PRO A 50 -4.98 17.23 -13.53
N LEU A 51 -3.98 17.91 -14.09
CA LEU A 51 -2.80 18.35 -13.32
C LEU A 51 -3.17 19.28 -12.16
N ASP A 52 -4.23 20.07 -12.33
CA ASP A 52 -4.70 21.01 -11.32
C ASP A 52 -5.30 20.33 -10.08
N ASP A 53 -5.71 19.07 -10.20
CA ASP A 53 -6.16 18.23 -9.07
C ASP A 53 -4.98 17.68 -8.26
N LEU A 54 -3.73 17.83 -8.74
CA LEU A 54 -2.57 17.21 -8.10
C LEU A 54 -1.89 18.13 -7.08
N VAL A 55 -1.43 17.53 -5.99
CA VAL A 55 -0.51 18.14 -5.02
C VAL A 55 0.74 17.30 -4.95
N LYS A 56 1.90 17.95 -5.14
CA LYS A 56 3.18 17.29 -4.96
C LYS A 56 3.44 17.02 -3.48
N ILE A 57 3.72 15.76 -3.13
CA ILE A 57 4.04 15.35 -1.77
C ILE A 57 5.55 15.44 -1.55
N ARG A 58 5.98 15.88 -0.36
CA ARG A 58 7.41 15.99 -0.04
C ARG A 58 7.96 14.62 0.33
N GLY A 59 9.25 14.41 0.05
CA GLY A 59 9.93 13.15 0.39
C GLY A 59 9.77 12.74 1.86
N THR A 60 9.85 13.71 2.77
CA THR A 60 9.68 13.50 4.22
C THR A 60 8.30 12.96 4.59
N ASP A 61 7.24 13.43 3.92
CA ASP A 61 5.87 13.04 4.20
C ASP A 61 5.59 11.63 3.67
N ILE A 62 6.19 11.30 2.51
CA ILE A 62 6.14 9.95 1.92
C ILE A 62 6.84 8.94 2.83
N GLU A 63 8.02 9.29 3.34
CA GLU A 63 8.77 8.42 4.23
C GLU A 63 8.01 8.15 5.54
N ALA A 64 7.44 9.20 6.15
CA ALA A 64 6.60 9.06 7.34
C ALA A 64 5.39 8.15 7.09
N TYR A 65 4.70 8.34 5.96
CA TYR A 65 3.58 7.50 5.55
C TYR A 65 3.99 6.03 5.39
N TRP A 66 5.09 5.74 4.70
CA TRP A 66 5.57 4.36 4.52
C TRP A 66 5.98 3.71 5.84
N GLN A 67 6.61 4.44 6.75
CA GLN A 67 6.94 3.93 8.08
C GLN A 67 5.67 3.52 8.84
N GLU A 68 4.62 4.33 8.77
CA GLU A 68 3.34 4.02 9.42
C GLU A 68 2.69 2.78 8.80
N VAL A 69 2.56 2.74 7.47
CA VAL A 69 1.95 1.63 6.73
C VAL A 69 2.71 0.33 6.98
N PHE A 70 4.03 0.35 6.92
CA PHE A 70 4.87 -0.83 7.12
C PHE A 70 4.77 -1.35 8.55
N THR A 71 4.84 -0.46 9.54
CA THR A 71 4.67 -0.81 10.96
C THR A 71 3.32 -1.46 11.22
N ARG A 72 2.24 -0.88 10.66
CA ARG A 72 0.89 -1.41 10.76
C ARG A 72 0.79 -2.80 10.13
N ASN A 73 1.31 -2.97 8.91
CA ASN A 73 1.24 -4.23 8.18
C ASN A 73 2.03 -5.35 8.87
N ILE A 74 3.26 -5.07 9.32
CA ILE A 74 4.07 -6.04 10.07
C ILE A 74 3.34 -6.49 11.33
N LYS A 75 2.71 -5.57 12.07
CA LYS A 75 1.96 -5.92 13.27
C LYS A 75 0.83 -6.90 12.98
N GLN A 76 0.13 -6.76 11.86
CA GLN A 76 -0.91 -7.70 11.45
C GLN A 76 -0.33 -9.06 11.04
N VAL A 77 0.77 -9.06 10.27
CA VAL A 77 1.45 -10.29 9.85
C VAL A 77 1.96 -11.08 11.05
N LYS A 78 2.59 -10.41 12.03
CA LYS A 78 3.06 -11.05 13.27
C LYS A 78 1.96 -11.81 14.00
N LYS A 79 0.78 -11.19 14.17
CA LYS A 79 -0.37 -11.85 14.81
C LYS A 79 -0.81 -13.11 14.07
N ILE A 80 -0.76 -13.09 12.73
CA ILE A 80 -1.13 -14.26 11.92
C ILE A 80 -0.12 -15.39 12.15
N ILE A 81 1.18 -15.08 12.16
CA ILE A 81 2.25 -16.07 12.40
C ILE A 81 2.11 -16.66 13.80
N GLU A 82 1.97 -15.82 14.83
CA GLU A 82 1.77 -16.25 16.23
C GLU A 82 0.56 -17.19 16.37
N ARG A 83 -0.56 -16.87 15.70
CA ARG A 83 -1.74 -17.74 15.67
C ARG A 83 -1.44 -19.07 15.00
N GLN A 84 -0.75 -19.06 13.87
CA GLN A 84 -0.39 -20.29 13.14
C GLN A 84 0.53 -21.19 13.95
N GLU A 85 1.51 -20.63 14.67
CA GLU A 85 2.40 -21.39 15.55
C GLU A 85 1.62 -22.06 16.68
N HIS A 86 0.71 -21.33 17.32
CA HIS A 86 -0.14 -21.86 18.39
C HIS A 86 -1.07 -22.97 17.88
N GLU A 87 -1.71 -22.78 16.72
CA GLU A 87 -2.54 -23.81 16.07
C GLU A 87 -1.71 -25.04 15.69
N HIS A 88 -0.50 -24.85 15.14
CA HIS A 88 0.39 -25.93 14.75
C HIS A 88 0.87 -26.75 15.96
N ALA A 89 1.30 -26.09 17.04
CA ALA A 89 1.69 -26.76 18.28
C ALA A 89 0.53 -27.58 18.87
N GLY A 90 -0.68 -27.01 18.90
CA GLY A 90 -1.89 -27.71 19.34
C GLY A 90 -2.28 -28.90 18.44
N ASN A 91 -2.06 -28.80 17.13
CA ASN A 91 -2.27 -29.91 16.20
C ASN A 91 -1.28 -31.05 16.43
N ILE A 92 0.01 -30.74 16.63
CA ILE A 92 1.05 -31.73 16.94
C ILE A 92 0.75 -32.44 18.25
N ALA A 93 0.45 -31.69 19.32
CA ALA A 93 0.15 -32.27 20.64
C ALA A 93 -1.03 -33.26 20.57
N ARG A 94 -2.10 -32.90 19.84
CA ARG A 94 -3.25 -33.78 19.60
C ARG A 94 -2.89 -35.04 18.81
N ALA A 95 -2.01 -34.91 17.81
CA ALA A 95 -1.57 -36.06 17.01
C ALA A 95 -0.73 -37.03 17.86
N LEU A 96 0.19 -36.52 18.69
CA LEU A 96 1.00 -37.34 19.59
C LEU A 96 0.16 -38.05 20.66
N GLY A 97 -0.84 -37.38 21.27
CA GLY A 97 -1.75 -38.00 22.23
C GLY A 97 -2.50 -39.21 21.65
N LYS A 98 -2.97 -39.11 20.40
CA LYS A 98 -3.65 -40.23 19.70
C LYS A 98 -2.74 -41.40 19.34
N ILE A 99 -1.42 -41.19 19.28
CA ILE A 99 -0.45 -42.26 19.00
C ILE A 99 -0.23 -43.09 20.27
N ASN A 100 -0.14 -42.45 21.44
CA ASN A 100 0.04 -43.16 22.70
C ASN A 100 -1.19 -44.01 23.08
N GLU A 101 -2.42 -43.53 22.84
CA GLU A 101 -3.65 -44.31 23.10
C GLU A 101 -3.82 -45.56 22.22
N LYS A 102 -3.04 -45.71 21.14
CA LYS A 102 -3.10 -46.89 20.25
C LYS A 102 -2.09 -47.99 20.60
N HIS A 103 -1.20 -47.74 21.55
CA HIS A 103 -0.13 -48.65 21.95
C HIS A 103 -0.34 -49.30 23.33
N ASP A 104 -1.42 -48.94 24.04
CA ASP A 104 -1.91 -49.62 25.25
C ASP A 104 -3.11 -50.53 24.92
#